data_AF-A0A9P6W0F7-F1
#
_entry.id   AF-A0A9P6W0F7-F1
#
_cell.length_a   1.000
_cell.length_b   1.000
_cell.length_c   1.000
_cell.angle_alpha   90.00
_cell.angle_beta   90.00
_cell.angle_gamma   90.00
#
_symmetry.space_group_name_H-M   'P 1'
#
loop_
_entity.id
_entity.type
_entity.pdbx_description
1 polymer ?
#
loop_
_entity_poly.entity_id
_entity_poly.type
_entity_poly.pdbx_seq_one_letter_code
_entity_poly.pdbx_strand_id
1 'polypeptide(L)' 'TALLTSGFSLESPQTYCQRIYSMIALGLSIDQDELPQSSTTEPAATESSGDAPPPLESAGASAMEELD' A
#
# COMPACT_ATOMS: atom_id res chain seq x y z
N THR A 1 -1.88 10.59 -2.47
CA THR A 1 -2.49 9.29 -2.82
C THR A 1 -2.16 8.88 -4.25
N ALA A 2 -2.32 9.75 -5.27
CA ALA A 2 -2.00 9.45 -6.67
C ALA A 2 -0.64 8.75 -6.89
N LEU A 3 0.44 9.26 -6.29
CA LEU A 3 1.78 8.65 -6.41
C LEU A 3 1.82 7.18 -5.95
N LEU A 4 1.28 6.87 -4.76
CA LEU A 4 1.24 5.50 -4.25
C LEU A 4 0.36 4.60 -5.12
N THR A 5 -0.78 5.10 -5.61
CA THR A 5 -1.66 4.31 -6.50
C THR A 5 -1.07 4.09 -7.88
N SER A 6 -0.16 4.97 -8.32
CA SER A 6 0.56 4.84 -9.59
C SER A 6 1.83 4.00 -9.49
N GLY A 7 2.17 3.45 -8.33
CA GLY A 7 3.36 2.62 -8.14
C GLY A 7 4.68 3.40 -8.05
N PHE A 8 4.64 4.71 -7.80
CA PHE A 8 5.83 5.52 -7.57
C PHE A 8 6.14 5.62 -6.08
N SER A 9 7.43 5.57 -5.72
CA SER A 9 7.90 5.76 -4.35
C SER A 9 7.74 7.20 -3.86
N LEU A 10 7.56 7.35 -2.54
CA LEU A 10 7.53 8.64 -1.88
C LEU A 10 8.95 9.13 -1.59
N GLU A 11 9.19 10.43 -1.81
CA GLU A 11 10.45 11.09 -1.43
C GLU A 11 10.68 11.05 0.08
N SER A 12 9.63 11.34 0.88
CA SER A 12 9.69 11.28 2.34
C SER A 12 8.46 10.54 2.89
N PRO A 13 8.56 9.21 3.11
CA PRO A 13 7.47 8.41 3.67
C PRO A 13 7.00 8.95 5.03
N GLN A 14 7.92 9.38 5.89
CA GLN A 14 7.62 9.89 7.23
C GLN A 14 6.72 11.14 7.18
N THR A 15 7.01 12.09 6.28
CA THR A 15 6.20 13.30 6.10
C THR A 15 4.80 12.96 5.60
N TYR A 16 4.69 12.00 4.68
CA TYR A 16 3.40 11.52 4.21
C TYR A 16 2.60 10.87 5.34
N CYS A 17 3.21 10.01 6.15
CA CYS A 17 2.59 9.40 7.33
C CYS A 17 2.07 10.47 8.31
N GLN A 18 2.86 11.49 8.62
CA GLN A 18 2.44 12.57 9.53
C GLN A 18 1.20 13.30 9.04
N ARG A 19 1.08 13.49 7.72
CA ARG A 19 -0.13 14.05 7.11
C ARG A 19 -1.34 13.13 7.25
N ILE A 20 -1.17 11.81 7.10
CA ILE A 20 -2.25 10.83 7.33
C ILE A 20 -2.68 10.82 8.80
N TYR A 21 -1.73 10.76 9.73
CA TYR A 21 -2.01 10.85 11.17
C TYR A 21 -2.81 12.11 11.51
N SER A 22 -2.46 13.25 10.91
CA SER A 22 -3.19 14.48 11.15
C SER A 22 -4.64 14.45 10.65
N MET A 23 -4.89 13.78 9.53
CA MET A 23 -6.26 13.59 9.03
C MET A 23 -7.07 12.67 9.95
N ILE A 24 -6.46 11.62 10.50
CA ILE A 24 -7.12 10.70 11.44
C ILE A 24 -7.42 11.40 12.77
N ALA A 25 -6.47 12.15 13.31
CA ALA A 25 -6.63 12.88 14.56
C ALA A 25 -7.79 13.89 14.50
N LEU A 26 -7.90 14.63 13.39
CA LEU A 26 -9.03 15.53 13.15
C LEU A 26 -10.37 14.78 13.09
N GLY A 27 -10.41 13.59 12.46
CA GLY A 27 -11.61 12.77 12.40
C GLY A 27 -12.03 12.20 13.76
N LEU A 28 -11.07 12.00 14.67
CA LEU A 28 -11.29 11.47 16.01
C LEU A 28 -11.34 12.55 17.10
N SER A 29 -11.18 13.83 16.74
CA SER A 29 -11.05 14.96 17.69
C SER A 29 -9.94 14.75 18.73
N ILE A 30 -8.81 14.19 18.30
CA ILE A 30 -7.61 13.98 19.13
C ILE A 30 -6.69 15.20 18.96
N ASP A 31 -6.20 15.73 20.08
CA ASP A 31 -5.21 16.80 20.08
C ASP A 31 -3.85 16.29 19.60
N GLN A 32 -3.23 17.05 18.69
CA GLN A 32 -1.97 16.70 18.03
C GLN A 32 -0.77 16.71 18.97
N ASP A 33 -0.87 17.46 20.07
CA ASP A 33 0.14 17.55 21.11
C ASP A 33 0.10 16.37 22.10
N GLU A 34 -1.01 15.62 22.13
CA GLU A 34 -1.15 14.40 22.94
C GLU A 34 -0.65 13.15 22.18
N LEU A 35 -0.52 13.25 20.85
CA LEU A 35 -0.01 12.18 20.02
C LEU A 35 1.48 11.92 20.36
N PRO A 36 1.85 10.68 20.72
CA PRO A 36 3.23 10.36 20.99
C PRO A 36 4.04 10.59 19.71
N GLN A 37 4.96 11.57 19.75
CA GLN A 37 5.90 11.87 18.66
C GLN A 37 6.85 10.70 18.36
N SER A 38 6.79 9.63 19.14
CA SER A 38 7.52 8.39 19.02
C SER A 38 6.71 7.35 18.26
N SER A 39 6.61 7.50 16.95
CA SER A 39 6.46 6.33 16.08
C SER A 39 7.51 6.44 15.00
N THR A 40 8.73 6.08 15.39
CA THR A 40 9.70 5.41 14.53
C THR A 40 9.02 4.15 13.99
N THR A 41 8.12 4.30 13.02
CA THR A 41 7.77 3.20 12.14
C THR A 41 9.02 3.01 11.30
N GLU A 42 9.79 1.98 11.62
CA GLU A 42 10.84 1.47 10.74
C GLU A 42 10.31 1.51 9.30
N PRO A 43 11.10 1.99 8.33
CA PRO A 43 10.67 1.93 6.94
C PRO A 43 10.32 0.47 6.69
N ALA A 44 9.05 0.21 6.36
CA ALA A 44 8.66 -1.10 5.85
C ALA A 44 9.59 -1.35 4.67
N ALA A 45 10.58 -2.21 4.89
CA ALA A 45 11.55 -2.59 3.90
C ALA A 45 10.72 -3.06 2.72
N THR A 46 10.72 -2.27 1.64
CA THR A 46 10.22 -2.71 0.36
C THR A 46 11.24 -3.73 -0.11
N GLU A 47 11.14 -4.95 0.42
CA GLU A 47 11.72 -6.11 -0.22
C GLU A 47 11.03 -6.23 -1.57
N SER A 48 11.71 -5.68 -2.59
CA SER A 48 11.49 -5.99 -3.99
C SER A 48 11.85 -7.45 -4.22
N SER A 49 11.08 -8.36 -3.65
CA SER A 49 11.18 -9.81 -3.86
C SER A 49 9.85 -10.29 -4.44
N GLY A 50 9.83 -10.47 -5.76
CA GLY A 50 8.93 -11.43 -6.39
C GLY A 50 7.72 -10.90 -7.15
N ASP A 51 7.85 -9.82 -7.94
CA ASP A 51 6.91 -9.57 -9.06
C ASP A 51 7.36 -10.29 -10.35
N ALA A 52 7.84 -11.53 -10.24
CA ALA A 52 7.92 -12.38 -11.41
C ALA A 52 6.54 -13.07 -11.53
N PRO A 53 5.63 -12.63 -12.43
CA PRO A 53 4.46 -13.43 -12.72
C PRO A 53 4.93 -14.82 -13.15
N PRO A 54 4.28 -15.91 -12.70
CA PRO A 54 4.60 -17.24 -13.19
C PRO A 54 4.51 -17.22 -14.72
N PRO A 55 5.44 -17.88 -15.45
CA PRO A 55 5.40 -17.88 -16.90
C PRO A 55 4.02 -18.38 -17.33
N LEU A 56 3.27 -17.52 -18.01
CA LEU A 56 1.95 -17.86 -18.55
C LEU A 56 2.17 -18.96 -19.58
N GLU A 57 1.91 -20.21 -19.19
CA GLU A 57 1.83 -21.30 -20.14
C GLU A 57 0.70 -20.98 -21.12
N SER A 58 1.12 -20.75 -22.36
CA SER A 58 0.28 -20.49 -23.52
C SER A 58 -0.75 -21.60 -23.69
N ALA A 59 -2.02 -21.21 -23.64
CA ALA A 59 -3.14 -21.74 -24.42
C ALA A 59 -3.31 -23.27 -24.51
N GLY A 60 -4.34 -23.79 -23.84
CA GLY A 60 -4.95 -25.05 -24.28
C GLY A 60 -5.85 -25.73 -23.26
N ALA A 61 -7.16 -25.48 -23.36
CA ALA A 61 -8.26 -26.46 -23.27
C ALA A 61 -9.51 -25.84 -22.61
N SER A 62 -10.37 -25.29 -23.47
CA SER A 62 -11.83 -25.28 -23.39
C SER A 62 -12.50 -25.53 -22.04
N ALA A 63 -13.04 -24.47 -21.45
CA ALA A 63 -14.15 -24.54 -20.50
C ALA A 63 -15.44 -24.12 -21.23
N MET A 64 -16.06 -25.06 -21.94
CA MET A 64 -17.43 -24.91 -22.44
C MET A 64 -18.23 -26.10 -21.93
N GLU A 65 -18.97 -25.85 -20.85
CA GLU A 65 -19.84 -26.80 -20.17
C GLU A 65 -20.93 -27.28 -21.14
N GLU A 66 -20.93 -28.58 -21.44
CA GLU A 66 -22.03 -29.24 -22.14
C GLU A 66 -23.16 -29.41 -21.14
N LEU A 67 -24.24 -28.64 -21.32
CA LEU A 67 -25.51 -28.82 -20.62
C LEU A 67 -26.34 -29.83 -21.41
N ASP A 68 -26.47 -31.05 -20.89
CA ASP A 68 -27.57 -31.98 -21.18
C ASP A 68 -28.53 -32.01 -19.99
#